data_AF-G4YLE0-F1
#
_entry.id   AF-G4YLE0-F1
#
_cell.length_a   1.000
_cell.length_b   1.000
_cell.length_c   1.000
_cell.angle_alpha   90.00
_cell.angle_beta   90.00
_cell.angle_gamma   90.00
#
_symmetry.space_group_name_H-M   'P 1'
#
loop_
_entity.id
_entity.type
_entity.pdbx_description
1 polymer ?
#
loop_
_entity_poly.entity_id
_entity_poly.type
_entity_poly.pdbx_seq_one_letter_code
_entity_poly.pdbx_strand_id
1 'polypeptide(L)'
;MEQRGVTGKSTFGNVRSAIVYLYTQTESPRPHDFDPQMRRFFKVLHHTVTRVAQSSNERISEGKEPFSFSMYRSVAKAMLQSTRKQDAFGHTFLLVCWNLMCRAKSTESIRHAHLSWHEDSITITFAHMKND
;
A
#
# COMPACT_ATOMS: atom_id res chain seq x y z
N MET A 1 15.40 -16.18 -8.83
CA MET A 1 14.09 -16.73 -9.25
C MET A 1 13.02 -15.83 -8.68
N GLU A 2 12.36 -15.04 -9.54
CA GLU A 2 11.23 -14.20 -9.15
C GLU A 2 10.07 -15.11 -8.71
N GLN A 3 9.73 -15.11 -7.42
CA GLN A 3 8.50 -15.75 -6.97
C GLN A 3 7.34 -14.91 -7.51
N ARG A 4 6.80 -15.27 -8.67
CA ARG A 4 5.55 -14.71 -9.18
C ARG A 4 4.42 -15.23 -8.29
N GLY A 5 4.16 -14.53 -7.19
CA GLY A 5 3.04 -14.82 -6.33
C GLY A 5 1.72 -14.80 -7.11
N VAL A 6 0.74 -15.54 -6.61
CA VAL A 6 -0.63 -15.57 -7.11
C VAL A 6 -1.16 -14.15 -7.29
N THR A 7 -1.72 -13.85 -8.47
CA THR A 7 -2.26 -12.52 -8.76
C THR A 7 -3.44 -12.22 -7.84
N GLY A 8 -3.29 -11.21 -6.99
CA GLY A 8 -4.31 -10.88 -6.00
C GLY A 8 -5.56 -10.21 -6.57
N LYS A 9 -6.68 -10.32 -5.85
CA LYS A 9 -8.00 -9.76 -6.20
C LYS A 9 -7.95 -8.27 -6.56
N SER A 10 -7.14 -7.50 -5.85
CA SER A 10 -6.96 -6.06 -6.08
C SER A 10 -6.44 -5.74 -7.47
N THR A 11 -5.59 -6.61 -8.03
CA THR A 11 -5.01 -6.45 -9.37
C THR A 11 -6.10 -6.46 -10.44
N PHE A 12 -7.03 -7.42 -10.37
CA PHE A 12 -8.16 -7.50 -11.30
C PHE A 12 -9.08 -6.27 -11.20
N GLY A 13 -9.30 -5.77 -9.98
CA GLY A 13 -10.04 -4.53 -9.75
C GLY A 13 -9.36 -3.31 -10.37
N ASN A 14 -8.03 -3.21 -10.25
CA ASN A 14 -7.24 -2.13 -10.85
C ASN A 14 -7.29 -2.18 -12.38
N VAL A 15 -7.14 -3.36 -12.98
CA VAL A 15 -7.24 -3.52 -14.45
C VAL A 15 -8.63 -3.13 -14.94
N ARG A 16 -9.71 -3.59 -14.27
CA ARG A 16 -11.08 -3.16 -14.62
C ARG A 16 -11.21 -1.64 -14.58
N SER A 17 -10.70 -1.01 -13.51
CA SER A 17 -10.77 0.44 -13.32
C SER A 17 -9.98 1.19 -14.40
N ALA A 18 -8.81 0.69 -14.79
CA ALA A 18 -8.01 1.25 -15.87
C ALA A 18 -8.75 1.20 -17.22
N ILE A 19 -9.46 0.10 -17.52
CA ILE A 19 -10.24 0.00 -18.76
C ILE A 19 -11.43 0.99 -18.73
N VAL A 20 -12.13 1.11 -17.60
CA VAL A 20 -13.19 2.13 -17.42
C VAL A 20 -12.64 3.54 -17.60
N TYR A 21 -11.45 3.80 -17.05
CA TYR A 21 -10.77 5.08 -17.18
C TYR A 21 -10.41 5.40 -18.63
N LEU A 22 -9.94 4.41 -19.40
CA LEU A 22 -9.63 4.58 -20.83
C LEU A 22 -10.85 5.02 -21.65
N TYR A 23 -12.02 4.40 -21.44
CA TYR A 23 -13.26 4.87 -22.09
C TYR A 23 -13.60 6.31 -21.74
N THR A 24 -13.36 6.69 -20.49
CA THR A 24 -13.61 8.06 -20.01
C THR A 24 -12.63 9.06 -20.62
N GLN A 25 -11.34 8.71 -20.71
CA GLN A 25 -10.29 9.57 -21.28
C GLN A 25 -10.39 9.71 -22.80
N THR A 26 -10.88 8.69 -23.49
CA THR A 26 -11.04 8.68 -24.95
C THR A 26 -12.40 9.20 -25.40
N GLU A 27 -13.22 9.70 -24.47
CA GLU A 27 -14.61 10.14 -24.70
C GLU A 27 -15.47 9.12 -25.47
N SER A 28 -15.07 7.85 -25.42
CA SER A 28 -15.71 6.78 -26.17
C SER A 28 -16.87 6.20 -25.36
N PRO A 29 -18.06 6.03 -25.96
CA PRO A 29 -19.19 5.45 -25.26
C PRO A 29 -18.87 4.01 -24.87
N ARG A 30 -19.13 3.66 -23.61
CA ARG A 30 -19.05 2.26 -23.17
C ARG A 30 -20.21 1.47 -23.78
N PRO A 31 -19.99 0.24 -24.28
CA PRO A 31 -21.08 -0.65 -24.68
C PRO A 31 -22.09 -0.84 -23.53
N HIS A 32 -23.37 -0.98 -23.86
CA HIS A 32 -24.47 -1.10 -22.87
C HIS A 32 -24.23 -2.23 -21.85
N ASP A 33 -23.64 -3.34 -22.29
CA ASP A 33 -23.40 -4.53 -21.44
C ASP A 33 -21.98 -4.59 -20.86
N PHE A 34 -21.20 -3.52 -20.98
CA PHE A 34 -19.79 -3.51 -20.56
C PHE A 34 -19.63 -3.85 -19.07
N ASP A 35 -20.34 -3.16 -18.19
CA ASP A 35 -20.22 -3.38 -16.74
C ASP A 35 -20.60 -4.79 -16.27
N PRO A 36 -21.74 -5.38 -16.70
CA PRO A 36 -22.07 -6.75 -16.32
C PRO A 36 -21.09 -7.77 -16.91
N GLN A 37 -20.63 -7.60 -18.16
CA GLN A 37 -19.64 -8.49 -18.77
C GLN A 37 -18.30 -8.43 -18.05
N MET A 38 -17.79 -7.23 -17.76
CA MET A 38 -16.52 -7.03 -17.06
C MET A 38 -16.57 -7.59 -15.65
N ARG A 39 -17.68 -7.38 -14.93
CA ARG A 39 -17.87 -7.98 -13.59
C ARG A 39 -17.84 -9.50 -13.65
N ARG A 40 -18.52 -10.11 -14.62
CA ARG A 40 -18.54 -11.58 -14.80
C ARG A 40 -17.17 -12.12 -15.17
N PHE A 41 -16.50 -11.48 -16.13
CA PHE A 41 -15.17 -11.88 -16.61
C PHE A 41 -14.15 -11.90 -15.47
N PHE A 42 -13.98 -10.78 -14.76
CA PHE A 42 -13.01 -10.71 -13.67
C PHE A 42 -13.38 -11.59 -12.47
N LYS A 43 -14.67 -11.83 -12.22
CA LYS A 43 -15.10 -12.80 -11.20
C LYS A 43 -14.66 -14.22 -11.55
N VAL A 44 -14.91 -14.66 -12.79
CA VAL A 44 -14.51 -15.99 -13.24
C VAL A 44 -12.98 -16.12 -13.26
N LEU A 45 -12.28 -15.09 -13.76
CA LEU A 45 -10.83 -15.07 -13.81
C LEU A 45 -10.21 -15.20 -12.40
N HIS A 46 -10.73 -14.44 -11.43
CA HIS A 46 -10.32 -14.56 -10.03
C HIS A 46 -10.54 -15.97 -9.49
N HIS A 47 -11.71 -16.57 -9.71
CA HIS A 47 -11.99 -17.94 -9.26
C HIS A 47 -11.03 -18.97 -9.85
N THR A 48 -10.68 -18.83 -11.14
CA THR A 48 -9.71 -19.70 -11.81
C THR A 48 -8.33 -19.59 -11.15
N VAL A 49 -7.87 -18.36 -10.88
CA VAL A 49 -6.59 -18.11 -10.21
C VAL A 49 -6.59 -18.65 -8.79
N THR A 50 -7.66 -18.43 -8.02
CA THR A 50 -7.75 -18.98 -6.65
C THR A 50 -7.78 -20.50 -6.62
N ARG A 51 -8.40 -21.15 -7.62
CA ARG A 51 -8.44 -22.62 -7.71
C ARG A 51 -7.06 -23.19 -8.02
N VAL A 52 -6.31 -22.56 -8.92
CA VAL A 52 -4.92 -22.92 -9.21
C VAL A 52 -4.06 -22.75 -7.95
N ALA A 53 -4.20 -21.61 -7.27
CA ALA A 53 -3.50 -21.34 -6.02
C ALA A 53 -3.79 -22.36 -4.92
N GLN A 54 -5.05 -22.79 -4.77
CA GLN A 54 -5.44 -23.85 -3.82
C GLN A 54 -4.84 -25.21 -4.14
N SER A 55 -4.66 -25.53 -5.42
CA SER A 55 -4.04 -26.80 -5.85
C SER A 55 -2.51 -26.77 -5.77
N SER A 56 -1.92 -25.57 -5.75
CA SER A 56 -0.49 -25.37 -5.52
C SER A 56 -0.21 -25.27 -4.02
N ASN A 57 0.97 -25.71 -3.57
CA ASN A 57 1.41 -25.49 -2.19
C ASN A 57 1.88 -24.04 -1.95
N GLU A 58 1.39 -23.08 -2.75
CA GLU A 58 1.75 -21.67 -2.69
C GLU A 58 0.96 -20.96 -1.60
N ARG A 59 1.52 -19.84 -1.14
CA ARG A 59 0.90 -19.02 -0.10
C ARG A 59 -0.43 -18.46 -0.60
N ILE A 60 -1.52 -18.89 0.04
CA ILE A 60 -2.90 -18.46 -0.30
C ILE A 60 -3.18 -17.03 0.22
N SER A 61 -2.41 -16.51 1.18
CA SER A 61 -2.62 -15.17 1.72
C SER A 61 -2.13 -14.08 0.75
N GLU A 62 -3.05 -13.25 0.27
CA GLU A 62 -2.73 -12.06 -0.51
C GLU A 62 -2.27 -10.90 0.39
N GLY A 63 -1.23 -10.18 -0.05
CA GLY A 63 -0.77 -8.96 0.61
C GLY A 63 0.52 -9.11 1.42
N LYS A 64 0.96 -8.00 2.01
CA LYS A 64 2.13 -7.96 2.89
C LYS A 64 1.71 -8.33 4.30
N GLU A 65 2.55 -9.10 4.99
CA GLU A 65 2.35 -9.36 6.42
C GLU A 65 2.37 -8.05 7.21
N PRO A 66 1.51 -7.91 8.23
CA PRO A 66 1.52 -6.73 9.09
C PRO A 66 2.89 -6.53 9.74
N PHE A 67 3.35 -5.28 9.77
CA PHE A 67 4.55 -4.91 10.50
C PHE A 67 4.25 -4.92 12.00
N SER A 68 4.62 -6.00 12.69
CA SER A 68 4.26 -6.19 14.09
C SER A 68 4.99 -5.22 15.02
N PHE A 69 4.40 -4.93 16.19
CA PHE A 69 5.04 -4.08 17.19
C PHE A 69 6.38 -4.66 17.70
N SER A 70 6.48 -5.98 17.83
CA SER A 70 7.74 -6.63 18.20
C SER A 70 8.82 -6.43 17.13
N MET A 71 8.46 -6.49 15.85
CA MET A 71 9.37 -6.22 14.76
C MET A 71 9.78 -4.74 14.71
N TYR A 72 8.83 -3.81 14.88
CA TYR A 72 9.12 -2.38 15.03
C TYR A 72 10.16 -2.14 16.13
N ARG A 73 9.93 -2.68 17.33
CA ARG A 73 10.84 -2.49 18.47
C ARG A 73 12.24 -3.01 18.17
N SER A 74 12.35 -4.19 17.57
CA SER A 74 13.63 -4.80 17.21
C SER A 74 14.39 -3.97 16.18
N VAL A 75 13.71 -3.51 15.11
CA VAL A 75 14.31 -2.69 14.05
C VAL A 75 14.72 -1.31 14.58
N ALA A 76 13.83 -0.64 15.31
CA ALA A 76 14.12 0.66 15.91
C ALA A 76 15.30 0.57 16.88
N LYS A 77 15.33 -0.45 17.76
CA LYS A 77 16.46 -0.65 18.68
C LYS A 77 17.77 -0.89 17.93
N ALA A 78 17.77 -1.72 16.88
CA ALA A 78 18.96 -1.96 16.08
C ALA A 78 19.48 -0.69 15.40
N MET A 79 18.59 0.14 14.85
CA MET A 79 18.98 1.42 14.26
C MET A 79 19.51 2.41 15.29
N LEU A 80 18.90 2.48 16.48
CA LEU A 80 19.33 3.36 17.56
C LEU A 80 20.72 2.98 18.12
N GLN A 81 21.05 1.69 18.11
CA GLN A 81 22.35 1.18 18.58
C GLN A 81 23.46 1.27 17.52
N SER A 82 23.13 1.68 16.29
CA SER A 82 24.09 1.79 15.19
C SER A 82 24.83 3.12 15.20
N THR A 83 26.09 3.12 14.76
CA THR A 83 26.90 4.33 14.56
C THR A 83 26.74 4.94 13.16
N ARG A 84 25.94 4.31 12.28
CA ARG A 84 25.74 4.76 10.91
C ARG A 84 24.74 5.91 10.87
N LYS A 85 25.10 7.01 10.20
CA LYS A 85 24.20 8.17 9.99
C LYS A 85 22.87 7.81 9.32
N GLN A 86 22.89 6.84 8.42
CA GLN A 86 21.70 6.35 7.71
C GLN A 86 20.70 5.72 8.68
N ASP A 87 21.18 5.06 9.72
CA ASP A 87 20.34 4.38 10.71
C ASP A 87 19.72 5.39 11.68
N ALA A 88 20.40 6.51 11.97
CA ALA A 88 19.79 7.62 12.70
C ALA A 88 18.60 8.23 11.94
N PHE A 89 18.76 8.46 10.62
CA PHE A 89 17.64 8.90 9.79
C PHE A 89 16.53 7.84 9.71
N GLY A 90 16.89 6.58 9.47
CA GLY A 90 15.96 5.46 9.39
C GLY A 90 15.14 5.28 10.67
N HIS A 91 15.77 5.43 11.84
CA HIS A 91 15.10 5.39 13.13
C HIS A 91 14.05 6.50 13.24
N THR A 92 14.45 7.75 12.99
CA THR A 92 13.52 8.90 13.06
C THR A 92 12.38 8.75 12.05
N PHE A 93 12.68 8.33 10.82
CA PHE A 93 11.66 8.09 9.79
C PHE A 93 10.66 7.00 10.20
N LEU A 94 11.15 5.87 10.71
CA LEU A 94 10.32 4.76 11.18
C LEU A 94 9.47 5.17 12.39
N LEU A 95 10.04 5.92 13.33
CA LEU A 95 9.35 6.45 14.50
C LEU A 95 8.22 7.39 14.11
N VAL A 96 8.43 8.28 13.14
CA VAL A 96 7.38 9.17 12.62
C VAL A 96 6.29 8.38 11.90
N CYS A 97 6.65 7.41 11.04
CA CYS A 97 5.67 6.54 10.38
C CYS A 97 4.77 5.81 11.41
N TRP A 98 5.38 5.30 12.48
CA TRP A 98 4.69 4.53 13.50
C TRP A 98 3.79 5.41 14.39
N ASN A 99 4.29 6.55 14.88
CA ASN A 99 3.50 7.44 15.75
C ASN A 99 2.32 8.10 15.03
N LEU A 100 2.50 8.47 13.76
CA LEU A 100 1.44 9.10 12.97
C LEU A 100 0.57 8.11 12.21
N MET A 101 0.87 6.80 12.32
CA MET A 101 0.21 5.74 11.54
C MET A 101 0.18 6.04 10.04
N CYS A 102 1.21 6.71 9.52
CA CYS A 102 1.25 7.22 8.16
C CYS A 102 2.10 6.33 7.24
N ARG A 103 1.76 6.34 5.95
CA ARG A 103 2.52 5.60 4.93
C ARG A 103 3.85 6.32 4.69
N ALA A 104 4.89 5.57 4.30
CA ALA A 104 6.19 6.12 3.94
C ALA A 104 6.12 7.30 2.95
N LYS A 105 5.23 7.23 1.94
CA LYS A 105 4.99 8.31 0.97
C LYS A 105 4.43 9.60 1.60
N SER A 106 3.64 9.48 2.65
CA SER A 106 3.17 10.63 3.41
C SER A 106 4.30 11.18 4.28
N THR A 107 5.04 10.31 4.96
CA THR A 107 6.18 10.69 5.81
C THR A 107 7.28 11.40 5.04
N GLU A 108 7.66 10.91 3.86
CA GLU A 108 8.71 11.52 3.02
C GLU A 108 8.33 12.91 2.51
N SER A 109 7.02 13.21 2.46
CA SER A 109 6.51 14.52 2.03
C SER A 109 6.52 15.58 3.13
N ILE A 110 6.84 15.19 4.38
CA ILE A 110 6.95 16.12 5.51
C ILE A 110 8.13 17.05 5.25
N ARG A 111 7.85 18.36 5.29
CA ARG A 111 8.85 19.41 5.16
C ARG A 111 9.00 20.13 6.47
N HIS A 112 10.12 20.84 6.64
CA HIS A 112 10.37 21.66 7.82
C HIS A 112 9.20 22.63 8.14
N ALA A 113 8.64 23.28 7.12
CA ALA A 113 7.50 24.20 7.27
C ALA A 113 6.19 23.54 7.76
N HIS A 114 6.11 22.20 7.78
CA HIS A 114 4.95 21.46 8.26
C HIS A 114 5.05 21.10 9.75
N LEU A 115 6.21 21.33 10.36
CA LEU A 115 6.48 21.06 11.77
C LEU A 115 6.10 22.29 12.60
N SER A 116 5.35 22.07 13.65
CA SER A 116 5.08 23.06 14.68
C SER A 116 5.29 22.46 16.06
N TRP A 117 5.58 23.31 17.04
CA TRP A 117 5.64 22.90 18.43
C TRP A 117 4.32 23.26 19.12
N HIS A 118 3.72 22.30 19.80
CA HIS A 118 2.51 22.51 20.58
C HIS A 118 2.69 21.88 21.97
N GLU A 119 2.83 22.75 22.98
CA GLU A 119 3.06 22.38 24.39
C GLU A 119 4.29 21.49 24.60
N ASP A 120 4.10 20.17 24.75
CA ASP A 120 5.13 19.17 24.96
C ASP A 120 5.33 18.24 23.74
N SER A 121 4.68 18.57 22.61
CA SER A 121 4.62 17.72 21.43
C SER A 121 5.04 18.44 20.14
N ILE A 122 5.62 17.68 19.21
CA ILE A 122 5.79 18.11 17.82
C ILE A 122 4.51 17.75 17.06
N THR A 123 3.92 18.74 16.42
CA THR A 123 2.76 18.56 15.53
C THR A 123 3.22 18.59 14.08
N ILE A 124 2.63 17.72 13.26
CA ILE A 124 2.91 17.62 11.82
C ILE A 124 1.62 17.89 11.05
N THR A 125 1.64 18.91 10.20
CA THR A 125 0.50 19.26 9.34
C THR A 125 0.65 18.63 7.95
N PHE A 126 -0.34 17.85 7.51
CA PHE A 126 -0.38 17.30 6.16
C PHE A 126 -1.27 18.13 5.24
N ALA A 127 -0.72 18.61 4.12
CA ALA A 127 -1.50 19.34 3.12
C ALA A 127 -2.53 18.47 2.41
N HIS A 128 -2.26 17.17 2.27
CA HIS A 128 -3.16 16.21 1.65
C HIS A 128 -3.33 15.01 2.57
N MET A 129 -4.50 14.90 3.19
CA MET A 129 -4.90 13.74 3.96
C MET A 129 -5.80 12.86 3.10
N LYS A 130 -5.62 11.54 3.19
CA LYS A 130 -6.62 10.63 2.64
C LYS A 130 -7.80 10.66 3.61
N ASN A 131 -8.90 11.31 3.22
CA ASN A 131 -10.17 11.18 3.92
C ASN A 131 -10.74 9.79 3.60
N ASP A 132 -11.29 9.12 4.61
CA ASP A 132 -11.92 7.80 4.46
C ASP A 132 -13.25 7.91 3.71
#